data_AF-A0A9D1QT22-F1
#
_entry.id   AF-A0A9D1QT22-F1
#
_cell.length_a   1.000
_cell.length_b   1.000
_cell.length_c   1.000
_cell.angle_alpha   90.00
_cell.angle_beta   90.00
_cell.angle_gamma   90.00
#
_symmetry.space_group_name_H-M   'P 1'
#
loop_
_entity.id
_entity.type
_entity.pdbx_description
1 polymer ?
#
loop_
_entity_poly.entity_id
_entity_poly.type
_entity_poly.pdbx_seq_one_letter_code
_entity_poly.pdbx_strand_id
1 'polypeptide(L)'
;MKILGKFTTTIVVLGLILVAGAVVLPGMTKNRGSELAQAIDNVNPLVKTETVYASTTAKPIKEFTGGAGEKEYRYALTTYNAAGKARTVTFDAQWRLKAQKYLAITTKGQNVESWQAIATHKVPTGVRKNLATV
;
A
#
# COMPACT_ATOMS: atom_id res chain seq x y z
N MET A 1 1.29 47.79 -4.60
CA MET A 1 1.65 46.99 -3.40
C MET A 1 0.53 46.08 -2.90
N LYS A 2 -0.76 46.45 -2.92
CA LYS A 2 -1.87 45.61 -2.40
C LYS A 2 -2.07 44.27 -3.14
N ILE A 3 -1.77 44.21 -4.44
CA ILE A 3 -1.96 43.00 -5.27
C ILE A 3 -0.89 41.95 -4.96
N LEU A 4 0.37 42.36 -4.79
CA LEU A 4 1.49 41.47 -4.45
C LEU A 4 1.29 40.79 -3.08
N GLY A 5 0.80 41.54 -2.08
CA GLY A 5 0.46 40.96 -0.76
C GLY A 5 -0.65 39.91 -0.83
N LYS A 6 -1.68 40.10 -1.67
CA LYS A 6 -2.73 39.08 -1.88
C LYS A 6 -2.19 37.82 -2.55
N PHE A 7 -1.29 37.95 -3.53
CA PHE A 7 -0.62 36.81 -4.16
C PHE A 7 0.23 36.01 -3.17
N THR A 8 1.02 36.68 -2.32
CA THR A 8 1.81 35.99 -1.30
C THR A 8 0.92 35.23 -0.31
N THR A 9 -0.16 35.86 0.18
CA THR A 9 -1.12 35.18 1.06
C THR A 9 -1.76 33.96 0.40
N THR A 10 -2.15 34.06 -0.87
CA THR A 10 -2.72 32.92 -1.61
C THR A 10 -1.74 31.75 -1.72
N ILE A 11 -0.46 32.02 -2.04
CA ILE A 11 0.56 30.97 -2.12
C ILE A 11 0.77 30.30 -0.76
N VAL A 12 0.84 31.08 0.32
CA VAL A 12 1.00 30.54 1.68
C VAL A 12 -0.18 29.65 2.05
N VAL A 13 -1.42 30.09 1.78
CA VAL A 13 -2.62 29.28 2.06
C VAL A 13 -2.64 28.00 1.25
N LEU A 14 -2.32 28.05 -0.05
CA LEU A 14 -2.22 26.85 -0.89
C LEU A 14 -1.14 25.89 -0.38
N GLY A 15 0.02 26.42 0.02
CA GLY A 15 1.09 25.63 0.63
C GLY A 15 0.65 24.91 1.90
N LEU A 16 -0.07 25.62 2.79
CA LEU A 16 -0.62 25.03 4.01
C LEU A 16 -1.64 23.94 3.71
N ILE A 17 -2.51 24.14 2.71
CA ILE A 17 -3.49 23.14 2.28
C ILE A 17 -2.78 21.88 1.75
N LEU A 18 -1.72 22.06 0.95
CA LEU A 18 -0.94 20.93 0.43
C LEU A 18 -0.26 20.14 1.55
N VAL A 19 0.34 20.84 2.52
CA VAL A 19 0.97 20.19 3.69
C VAL A 19 -0.07 19.46 4.54
N ALA A 20 -1.20 20.10 4.84
CA ALA A 20 -2.29 19.48 5.58
C ALA A 20 -2.83 18.24 4.86
N GLY A 21 -3.03 18.33 3.55
CA GLY A 21 -3.42 17.20 2.70
C GLY A 21 -2.42 16.05 2.78
N ALA A 22 -1.12 16.33 2.65
CA ALA A 22 -0.07 15.32 2.75
C ALA A 22 -0.06 14.59 4.10
N VAL A 23 -0.45 15.26 5.19
CA VAL A 23 -0.53 14.65 6.53
C VAL A 23 -1.82 13.83 6.71
N VAL A 24 -2.97 14.33 6.24
CA VAL A 24 -4.28 13.73 6.50
C VAL A 24 -4.59 12.56 5.55
N LEU A 25 -4.27 12.71 4.26
CA LEU A 25 -4.67 11.75 3.22
C LEU A 25 -4.20 10.30 3.47
N PRO A 26 -2.97 10.02 3.94
CA PRO A 26 -2.53 8.65 4.21
C PRO A 26 -3.39 7.90 5.24
N GLY A 27 -4.02 8.65 6.16
CA GLY A 27 -4.99 8.09 7.10
C GLY A 27 -6.29 7.66 6.44
N MET A 28 -6.73 8.39 5.41
CA MET A 28 -7.96 8.13 4.66
C MET A 28 -7.79 7.02 3.62
N THR A 29 -6.63 6.92 3.00
CA THR A 29 -6.29 5.88 2.01
C THR A 29 -6.03 4.53 2.67
N LYS A 30 -5.68 4.48 3.96
CA LYS A 30 -5.38 3.23 4.67
C LYS A 30 -6.48 2.17 4.50
N ASN A 31 -6.07 0.96 4.09
CA ASN A 31 -6.92 -0.20 3.81
C ASN A 31 -7.86 -0.02 2.60
N ARG A 32 -7.61 0.95 1.72
CA ARG A 32 -8.38 1.17 0.49
C ARG A 32 -7.55 0.73 -0.71
N GLY A 33 -8.02 -0.31 -1.39
CA GLY A 33 -7.37 -0.85 -2.58
C GLY A 33 -7.67 -0.11 -3.90
N SER A 34 -8.32 1.05 -3.86
CA SER A 34 -8.67 1.79 -5.08
C SER A 34 -7.44 2.41 -5.74
N GLU A 35 -7.45 2.54 -7.06
CA GLU A 35 -6.37 3.17 -7.82
C GLU A 35 -6.08 4.60 -7.36
N LEU A 36 -7.12 5.35 -7.00
CA LEU A 36 -6.97 6.69 -6.43
C LEU A 36 -6.20 6.68 -5.10
N ALA A 37 -6.49 5.73 -4.20
CA ALA A 37 -5.80 5.64 -2.92
C ALA A 37 -4.30 5.29 -3.13
N GLN A 38 -4.02 4.37 -4.06
CA GLN A 38 -2.66 4.02 -4.44
C GLN A 38 -1.93 5.22 -5.06
N ALA A 39 -2.55 5.95 -5.98
CA ALA A 39 -1.96 7.13 -6.60
C ALA A 39 -1.66 8.24 -5.58
N ILE A 40 -2.60 8.52 -4.67
CA ILE A 40 -2.42 9.49 -3.58
C ILE A 40 -1.21 9.13 -2.72
N ASP A 41 -1.11 7.88 -2.27
CA ASP A 41 0.01 7.45 -1.42
C ASP A 41 1.33 7.43 -2.18
N ASN A 42 1.32 7.08 -3.47
CA ASN A 42 2.51 7.05 -4.32
C ASN A 42 3.15 8.44 -4.48
N VAL A 43 2.34 9.48 -4.69
CA VAL A 43 2.85 10.85 -4.91
C VAL A 43 3.11 11.61 -3.61
N ASN A 44 2.61 11.13 -2.47
CA ASN A 44 2.77 11.82 -1.20
C ASN A 44 4.21 11.69 -0.65
N PRO A 45 4.95 12.79 -0.43
CA PRO A 45 6.33 12.75 0.07
C PRO A 45 6.44 12.32 1.54
N LEU A 46 5.36 12.41 2.33
CA LEU A 46 5.35 12.03 3.74
C LEU A 46 5.09 10.53 3.95
N VAL A 47 4.60 9.84 2.92
CA VAL A 47 4.46 8.38 2.94
C VAL A 47 5.80 7.76 2.59
N LYS A 48 6.32 6.91 3.48
CA LYS A 48 7.58 6.20 3.23
C LYS A 48 7.30 4.85 2.59
N THR A 49 8.20 4.42 1.71
CA THR A 49 8.24 3.04 1.24
C THR A 49 8.64 2.13 2.41
N GLU A 50 7.90 1.04 2.61
CA GLU A 50 8.16 0.03 3.64
C GLU A 50 7.85 -1.37 3.11
N THR A 51 8.45 -2.39 3.72
CA THR A 51 8.09 -3.78 3.48
C THR A 51 7.04 -4.23 4.49
N VAL A 52 5.94 -4.77 3.96
CA VAL A 52 4.91 -5.46 4.74
C VAL A 52 4.88 -6.94 4.38
N TYR A 53 4.45 -7.76 5.33
CA TYR A 53 4.46 -9.21 5.22
C TYR A 53 3.05 -9.75 5.24
N ALA A 54 2.77 -10.77 4.43
CA ALA A 54 1.45 -11.38 4.31
C ALA A 54 1.55 -12.91 4.21
N SER A 55 0.52 -13.60 4.69
CA SER A 55 0.27 -15.00 4.39
C SER A 55 -0.48 -15.11 3.06
N THR A 56 -0.21 -16.14 2.27
CA THR A 56 -0.91 -16.42 0.99
C THR A 56 -2.06 -17.41 1.16
N THR A 57 -2.70 -17.45 2.33
CA THR A 57 -3.87 -18.31 2.61
C THR A 57 -5.16 -17.80 1.95
N ALA A 58 -5.28 -16.49 1.73
CA ALA A 58 -6.45 -15.89 1.11
C ALA A 58 -6.56 -16.23 -0.39
N LYS A 59 -7.80 -16.44 -0.84
CA LYS A 59 -8.14 -16.57 -2.27
C LYS A 59 -8.13 -15.18 -2.95
N PRO A 60 -7.90 -15.11 -4.26
CA PRO A 60 -8.03 -13.85 -4.99
C PRO A 60 -9.48 -13.34 -4.90
N ILE A 61 -9.63 -12.03 -4.77
CA ILE A 61 -10.93 -11.34 -4.75
C ILE A 61 -11.48 -11.09 -6.16
N LYS A 62 -10.63 -11.19 -7.19
CA LYS A 62 -11.02 -11.08 -8.60
C LYS A 62 -10.02 -11.84 -9.48
N GLU A 63 -10.52 -12.49 -10.51
CA GLU A 63 -9.74 -13.01 -11.65
C GLU A 63 -10.14 -12.20 -12.89
N PHE A 64 -9.18 -11.80 -13.71
CA PHE A 64 -9.43 -11.02 -14.93
C PHE A 64 -8.36 -11.29 -15.98
N THR A 65 -8.60 -10.86 -17.22
CA THR A 65 -7.60 -10.93 -18.29
C THR A 65 -6.78 -9.64 -18.31
N GLY A 66 -5.47 -9.78 -18.21
CA GLY A 66 -4.48 -8.72 -18.23
C GLY A 66 -4.32 -8.06 -19.59
N GLY A 67 -3.49 -7.00 -19.62
CA GLY A 67 -3.26 -6.22 -20.83
C GLY A 67 -2.59 -7.00 -21.96
N ALA A 68 -1.84 -8.06 -21.65
CA ALA A 68 -1.20 -8.94 -22.63
C ALA A 68 -1.97 -10.25 -22.86
N GLY A 69 -3.22 -10.36 -22.39
CA GLY A 69 -4.10 -11.52 -22.61
C GLY A 69 -3.92 -12.66 -21.61
N GLU A 70 -3.03 -12.53 -20.64
CA GLU A 70 -2.82 -13.48 -19.55
C GLU A 70 -3.93 -13.38 -18.49
N LYS A 71 -4.08 -14.43 -17.66
CA LYS A 71 -4.94 -14.36 -16.48
C LYS A 71 -4.22 -13.67 -15.33
N GLU A 72 -4.82 -12.64 -14.78
CA GLU A 72 -4.37 -11.93 -13.59
C GLU A 72 -5.34 -12.11 -12.40
N TYR A 73 -4.80 -11.90 -11.21
CA TYR A 73 -5.48 -12.17 -9.95
C TYR A 73 -5.32 -11.00 -9.00
N ARG A 74 -6.43 -10.39 -8.61
CA ARG A 74 -6.42 -9.35 -7.57
C ARG A 74 -6.54 -9.99 -6.20
N TYR A 75 -5.66 -9.59 -5.30
CA TYR A 75 -5.65 -10.00 -3.90
C TYR A 75 -5.88 -8.78 -3.01
N ALA A 76 -6.57 -8.98 -1.89
CA ALA A 76 -6.60 -8.06 -0.76
C ALA A 76 -6.14 -8.83 0.47
N LEU A 77 -4.92 -8.59 0.92
CA LEU A 77 -4.29 -9.35 1.99
C LEU A 77 -4.18 -8.52 3.25
N THR A 78 -4.45 -9.14 4.41
CA THR A 78 -4.02 -8.59 5.70
C THR A 78 -2.51 -8.71 5.80
N THR A 79 -1.86 -7.56 5.98
CA THR A 79 -0.40 -7.45 6.03
C THR A 79 0.04 -6.86 7.36
N TYR A 80 1.27 -7.16 7.75
CA TYR A 80 1.91 -6.58 8.93
C TYR A 80 3.28 -6.03 8.55
N ASN A 81 3.59 -4.80 8.96
CA ASN A 81 4.96 -4.30 8.86
C ASN A 81 5.85 -4.94 9.94
N ALA A 82 7.17 -4.67 9.93
CA ALA A 82 8.10 -5.27 10.90
C ALA A 82 7.77 -4.98 12.37
N ALA A 83 7.03 -3.90 12.65
CA ALA A 83 6.57 -3.53 13.99
C ALA A 83 5.24 -4.20 14.39
N GLY A 84 4.66 -5.05 13.53
CA GLY A 84 3.39 -5.73 13.80
C GLY A 84 2.14 -4.86 13.57
N LYS A 85 2.27 -3.70 12.92
CA LYS A 85 1.12 -2.86 12.57
C LYS A 85 0.39 -3.46 11.36
N ALA A 86 -0.89 -3.75 11.54
CA ALA A 86 -1.73 -4.32 10.50
C ALA A 86 -2.25 -3.27 9.50
N ARG A 87 -2.33 -3.66 8.23
CA ARG A 87 -3.18 -3.02 7.21
C ARG A 87 -3.56 -4.01 6.11
N THR A 88 -4.68 -3.77 5.45
CA THR A 88 -5.01 -4.44 4.19
C THR A 88 -4.22 -3.78 3.06
N VAL A 89 -3.62 -4.59 2.20
CA VAL A 89 -2.99 -4.15 0.95
C VAL A 89 -3.63 -4.91 -0.21
N THR A 90 -3.99 -4.18 -1.26
CA THR A 90 -4.57 -4.73 -2.48
C THR A 90 -3.59 -4.62 -3.64
N PHE A 91 -3.40 -5.69 -4.40
CA PHE A 91 -2.52 -5.71 -5.56
C PHE A 91 -2.93 -6.80 -6.54
N ASP A 92 -2.39 -6.70 -7.75
CA ASP A 92 -2.56 -7.69 -8.80
C ASP A 92 -1.32 -8.57 -8.94
N ALA A 93 -1.56 -9.84 -9.23
CA ALA A 93 -0.53 -10.81 -9.53
C ALA A 93 -0.83 -11.48 -10.87
N GLN A 94 0.19 -11.61 -11.71
CA GLN A 94 0.09 -12.30 -13.01
C GLN A 94 -0.12 -13.81 -12.88
N TRP A 95 0.05 -14.37 -11.67
CA TRP A 95 -0.19 -15.78 -11.39
C TRP A 95 -0.91 -15.96 -10.06
N ARG A 96 -1.63 -17.08 -9.89
CA ARG A 96 -2.18 -17.44 -8.58
C ARG A 96 -1.06 -17.66 -7.57
N LEU A 97 -1.20 -17.01 -6.41
CA LEU A 97 -0.29 -17.22 -5.29
C LEU A 97 -0.39 -18.67 -4.78
N LYS A 98 0.75 -19.30 -4.57
CA LYS A 98 0.81 -20.63 -3.91
C LYS A 98 0.33 -20.47 -2.46
N ALA A 99 -0.64 -21.29 -2.06
CA ALA A 99 -1.19 -21.25 -0.71
C ALA A 99 -0.14 -21.58 0.36
N GLN A 100 -0.37 -21.12 1.59
CA GLN A 100 0.45 -21.42 2.78
C GLN A 100 1.94 -21.02 2.62
N LYS A 101 2.18 -19.90 1.95
CA LYS A 101 3.49 -19.25 1.83
C LYS A 101 3.41 -17.85 2.43
N TYR A 102 4.56 -17.17 2.43
CA TYR A 102 4.66 -15.80 2.88
C TYR A 102 5.13 -14.90 1.73
N LEU A 103 4.64 -13.67 1.72
CA LEU A 103 5.12 -12.60 0.86
C LEU A 103 5.85 -11.54 1.68
N ALA A 104 6.91 -10.99 1.10
CA ALA A 104 7.38 -9.65 1.40
C ALA A 104 6.87 -8.73 0.28
N ILE A 105 6.16 -7.67 0.65
CA ILE A 105 5.52 -6.73 -0.26
C ILE A 105 6.11 -5.35 0.03
N THR A 106 6.80 -4.76 -0.95
CA THR A 106 7.32 -3.40 -0.88
C THR A 106 6.23 -2.45 -1.33
N THR A 107 5.90 -1.49 -0.46
CA THR A 107 4.75 -0.62 -0.65
C THR A 107 5.03 0.80 -0.18
N LYS A 108 4.45 1.78 -0.86
CA LYS A 108 4.34 3.16 -0.39
C LYS A 108 2.89 3.43 -0.05
N GLY A 109 2.53 3.31 1.23
CA GLY A 109 1.14 3.33 1.67
C GLY A 109 0.34 2.15 1.09
N GLN A 110 -0.71 2.44 0.31
CA GLN A 110 -1.49 1.45 -0.43
C GLN A 110 -0.87 1.06 -1.78
N ASN A 111 0.06 1.86 -2.33
CA ASN A 111 0.70 1.57 -3.60
C ASN A 111 1.69 0.41 -3.44
N VAL A 112 1.46 -0.69 -4.16
CA VAL A 112 2.40 -1.82 -4.20
C VAL A 112 3.41 -1.61 -5.32
N GLU A 113 4.69 -1.55 -4.95
CA GLU A 113 5.79 -1.40 -5.91
C GLU A 113 6.29 -2.77 -6.38
N SER A 114 6.39 -3.73 -5.47
CA SER A 114 6.82 -5.09 -5.76
C SER A 114 6.41 -6.06 -4.66
N TRP A 115 6.43 -7.35 -5.00
CA TRP A 115 6.23 -8.42 -4.03
C TRP A 115 7.09 -9.63 -4.41
N GLN A 116 7.49 -10.40 -3.41
CA GLN A 116 8.24 -11.63 -3.60
C GLN A 116 7.84 -12.67 -2.55
N ALA A 117 7.86 -13.94 -2.96
CA ALA A 117 7.72 -15.05 -2.03
C ALA A 117 8.97 -15.15 -1.13
N ILE A 118 8.77 -15.37 0.15
CA ILE A 118 9.85 -15.53 1.13
C ILE A 118 9.67 -16.79 1.97
N ALA A 119 10.78 -17.35 2.46
CA ALA A 119 10.76 -18.45 3.41
C ALA A 119 10.35 -17.98 4.81
N THR A 120 9.77 -18.87 5.62
CA THR A 120 9.30 -18.58 6.99
C THR A 120 10.36 -17.93 7.87
N HIS A 121 11.62 -18.35 7.75
CA HIS A 121 12.72 -17.80 8.55
C HIS A 121 13.10 -16.36 8.17
N LYS A 122 12.69 -15.87 6.98
CA LYS A 122 12.87 -14.48 6.55
C LYS A 122 11.73 -13.55 7.00
N VAL A 123 10.63 -14.11 7.49
CA VAL A 123 9.57 -13.34 8.15
C VAL A 123 10.09 -12.85 9.50
N PRO A 124 9.98 -11.54 9.83
CA PRO A 124 10.37 -11.03 11.12
C PRO A 124 9.68 -11.78 12.26
N THR A 125 10.45 -12.16 13.27
CA THR A 125 9.97 -12.98 14.39
C THR A 125 8.79 -12.35 15.11
N GLY A 126 8.80 -11.02 15.25
CA GLY A 126 7.72 -10.25 15.90
C GLY A 126 6.36 -10.32 15.21
N VAL A 127 6.29 -10.70 13.93
CA VAL A 127 5.02 -10.76 13.18
C VAL A 127 4.62 -12.15 12.70
N ARG A 128 5.50 -13.15 12.90
CA ARG A 128 5.25 -14.52 12.44
C ARG A 128 3.98 -15.13 13.05
N LYS A 129 3.70 -14.82 14.32
CA LYS A 129 2.47 -15.28 15.01
C LYS A 129 1.22 -14.68 14.38
N ASN A 130 1.23 -13.39 14.10
CA ASN A 130 0.10 -12.68 13.47
C ASN A 130 -0.25 -13.29 12.10
N LEU A 131 0.78 -13.69 11.34
CA LEU A 131 0.63 -14.30 10.01
C LEU A 131 0.21 -15.77 10.03
N ALA A 132 0.29 -16.45 11.18
CA ALA A 132 -0.16 -17.83 11.33
C ALA A 132 -1.66 -17.94 11.67
N THR A 133 -2.27 -16.84 12.12
CA THR A 133 -3.68 -16.75 12.54
C THR A 133 -4.62 -16.16 11.50
N VAL A 134 -4.13 -15.85 10.29
CA VAL A 134 -4.88 -15.25 9.17
C VAL A 134 -5.23 -16.23 8.06
#